data_AF-A0A7U9L398-F1
#
_entry.id   AF-A0A7U9L398-F1
#
_cell.length_a   1.000
_cell.length_b   1.000
_cell.length_c   1.000
_cell.angle_alpha   90.00
_cell.angle_beta   90.00
_cell.angle_gamma   90.00
#
_symmetry.space_group_name_H-M   'P 1'
#
loop_
_entity.id
_entity.type
_entity.pdbx_description
1 polymer ?
#
loop_
_entity_poly.entity_id
_entity_poly.type
_entity_poly.pdbx_seq_one_letter_code
_entity_poly.pdbx_strand_id
1 'polypeptide(L)'
;MSFREWHDRWWNARIVEPYTLRGDASSIKNHVLPYWADWEMRAITRMDIQSWIRTLAENSTGAAAIQRAYNLMSSIMRAAVDDDAIAVSPCRRIDLPQIAVKPPQWFTLDQAQSILDELPAPWKMMCLLGFYTGLRWGELSGLHRHRIDQRRSRLFVVEANTKSGIKEYPKSSRSRREVPLPPHVLEVLARFIHRLDRDALVFTTITKGRAGRRFDDGNRRAGAEVGVPVAFLLRGELIDHDERKFHGGLSL
;
A
#
# COMPACT_ATOMS: atom_id res chain seq x y z
N MET A 1 -25.46 26.28 -9.32
CA MET A 1 -24.06 25.80 -9.44
C MET A 1 -24.14 24.30 -9.48
N SER A 2 -23.77 23.75 -10.62
CA SER A 2 -23.74 22.32 -10.84
C SER A 2 -22.69 21.64 -9.97
N PHE A 3 -22.86 20.35 -9.75
CA PHE A 3 -21.87 19.53 -9.07
C PHE A 3 -20.55 19.49 -9.83
N ARG A 4 -20.58 19.44 -11.18
CA ARG A 4 -19.37 19.45 -12.01
C ARG A 4 -18.53 20.70 -11.81
N GLU A 5 -19.14 21.88 -11.86
CA GLU A 5 -18.44 23.15 -11.65
C GLU A 5 -17.79 23.19 -10.27
N TRP A 6 -18.53 22.78 -9.23
CA TRP A 6 -18.00 22.71 -7.87
C TRP A 6 -16.86 21.69 -7.74
N HIS A 7 -17.06 20.50 -8.30
CA HIS A 7 -16.06 19.43 -8.35
C HIS A 7 -14.76 19.92 -8.97
N ASP A 8 -14.82 20.62 -10.10
CA ASP A 8 -13.62 21.06 -10.82
C ASP A 8 -12.85 22.12 -10.02
N ARG A 9 -13.56 23.07 -9.38
CA ARG A 9 -12.96 24.03 -8.44
C ARG A 9 -12.29 23.31 -7.27
N TRP A 10 -13.00 22.38 -6.63
CA TRP A 10 -12.47 21.58 -5.52
C TRP A 10 -11.24 20.78 -5.95
N TRP A 11 -11.32 20.09 -7.09
CA TRP A 11 -10.27 19.23 -7.63
C TRP A 11 -8.98 19.99 -7.88
N ASN A 12 -9.07 21.17 -8.48
CA ASN A 12 -7.91 22.02 -8.77
C ASN A 12 -7.27 22.63 -7.52
N ALA A 13 -8.02 22.79 -6.43
CA ALA A 13 -7.50 23.28 -5.15
C ALA A 13 -6.82 22.18 -4.31
N ARG A 14 -6.94 20.90 -4.67
CA ARG A 14 -6.44 19.80 -3.84
C ARG A 14 -4.92 19.70 -3.86
N ILE A 15 -4.31 19.78 -2.68
CA ILE A 15 -2.91 19.39 -2.48
C ILE A 15 -2.88 17.94 -1.99
N VAL A 16 -2.68 17.01 -2.92
CA VAL A 16 -2.58 15.58 -2.65
C VAL A 16 -1.40 14.99 -3.40
N GLU A 17 -0.83 13.92 -2.83
CA GLU A 17 0.22 13.18 -3.49
C GLU A 17 -0.27 12.69 -4.88
N PRO A 18 0.55 12.82 -5.95
CA PRO A 18 0.18 12.42 -7.32
C PRO A 18 -0.39 10.99 -7.46
N TYR A 19 -0.02 10.08 -6.57
CA TYR A 19 -0.57 8.72 -6.59
C TYR A 19 -2.01 8.65 -6.07
N THR A 20 -2.30 9.33 -4.94
CA THR A 20 -3.66 9.46 -4.42
C THR A 20 -4.57 10.10 -5.46
N LEU A 21 -4.07 11.12 -6.17
CA LEU A 21 -4.80 11.76 -7.27
C LEU A 21 -5.23 10.78 -8.37
N ARG A 22 -4.39 9.82 -8.77
CA ARG A 22 -4.77 8.84 -9.81
C ARG A 22 -5.92 7.94 -9.35
N GLY A 23 -5.84 7.44 -8.12
CA GLY A 23 -6.89 6.58 -7.56
C GLY A 23 -8.22 7.32 -7.41
N ASP A 24 -8.15 8.56 -6.92
CA ASP A 24 -9.31 9.42 -6.74
C ASP A 24 -9.93 9.81 -8.08
N ALA A 25 -9.12 10.18 -9.07
CA ALA A 25 -9.58 10.56 -10.41
C ALA A 25 -10.34 9.42 -11.09
N SER A 26 -9.81 8.20 -11.00
CA SER A 26 -10.48 7.00 -11.51
C SER A 26 -11.83 6.77 -10.80
N SER A 27 -11.84 6.85 -9.47
CA SER A 27 -13.06 6.66 -8.69
C SER A 27 -14.13 7.72 -8.99
N ILE A 28 -13.73 8.98 -9.13
CA ILE A 28 -14.64 10.08 -9.46
C ILE A 28 -15.20 9.90 -10.87
N LYS A 29 -14.33 9.66 -11.84
CA LYS A 29 -14.71 9.46 -13.25
C LYS A 29 -15.70 8.31 -13.43
N ASN A 30 -15.49 7.19 -12.73
CA ASN A 30 -16.27 5.98 -12.96
C ASN A 30 -17.51 5.87 -12.08
N HIS A 31 -17.54 6.52 -10.90
CA HIS A 31 -18.60 6.29 -9.91
C HIS A 31 -19.32 7.55 -9.46
N VAL A 32 -18.68 8.73 -9.49
CA VAL A 32 -19.27 9.98 -8.97
C VAL A 32 -19.85 10.82 -10.10
N LEU A 33 -19.02 11.23 -11.06
CA LEU A 33 -19.45 12.11 -12.16
C LEU A 33 -20.56 11.52 -13.04
N PRO A 34 -20.61 10.21 -13.35
CA PRO A 34 -21.69 9.66 -14.17
C PRO A 34 -23.10 9.84 -13.57
N TYR A 35 -23.20 10.07 -12.26
CA TYR A 35 -24.47 10.27 -11.57
C TYR A 35 -24.74 11.74 -11.28
N TRP A 36 -23.74 12.44 -10.75
CA TRP A 36 -23.95 13.74 -10.10
C TRP A 36 -23.60 14.94 -10.96
N ALA A 37 -22.80 14.79 -12.02
CA ALA A 37 -22.13 15.93 -12.63
C ALA A 37 -23.07 17.07 -13.05
N ASP A 38 -24.23 16.72 -13.59
CA ASP A 38 -25.18 17.70 -14.13
C ASP A 38 -26.26 18.10 -13.11
N TRP A 39 -26.18 17.59 -11.88
CA TRP A 39 -27.10 17.95 -10.80
C TRP A 39 -26.69 19.28 -10.15
N GLU A 40 -27.67 20.06 -9.73
CA GLU A 40 -27.45 21.20 -8.85
C GLU A 40 -27.03 20.73 -7.45
N MET A 41 -25.96 21.32 -6.89
CA MET A 41 -25.42 20.95 -5.58
C MET A 41 -26.48 20.96 -4.46
N ARG A 42 -27.42 21.91 -4.54
CA ARG A 42 -28.51 22.10 -3.56
C ARG A 42 -29.66 21.12 -3.72
N ALA A 43 -29.79 20.49 -4.88
CA ALA A 43 -30.84 19.51 -5.16
C ALA A 43 -30.49 18.11 -4.63
N ILE A 44 -29.21 17.84 -4.36
CA ILE A 44 -28.75 16.53 -3.90
C ILE A 44 -29.21 16.31 -2.45
N THR A 45 -30.12 15.36 -2.24
CA THR A 45 -30.60 14.98 -0.92
C THR A 45 -29.85 13.80 -0.34
N ARG A 46 -30.03 13.54 0.96
CA ARG A 46 -29.52 12.32 1.61
C ARG A 46 -30.07 11.05 0.94
N MET A 47 -31.35 11.06 0.53
CA MET A 47 -31.98 9.90 -0.08
C MET A 47 -31.37 9.59 -1.44
N ASP A 48 -31.04 10.62 -2.22
CA ASP A 48 -30.38 10.43 -3.52
C ASP A 48 -28.99 9.80 -3.33
N ILE A 49 -28.24 10.21 -2.30
CA ILE A 49 -26.96 9.57 -1.95
C ILE A 49 -27.17 8.10 -1.59
N GLN A 50 -28.19 7.76 -0.79
CA GLN A 50 -28.48 6.37 -0.43
C GLN A 50 -28.87 5.53 -1.64
N SER A 51 -29.70 6.09 -2.54
CA SER A 51 -30.10 5.46 -3.80
C SER A 51 -28.90 5.22 -4.70
N TRP A 52 -28.00 6.20 -4.82
CA TRP A 52 -26.75 6.04 -5.58
C TRP A 52 -25.87 4.90 -5.05
N ILE A 53 -25.71 4.79 -3.73
CA ILE A 53 -24.97 3.66 -3.13
C ILE A 53 -25.62 2.32 -3.47
N ARG A 54 -26.96 2.25 -3.43
CA ARG A 54 -27.70 1.04 -3.85
C ARG A 54 -27.44 0.71 -5.32
N THR A 55 -27.51 1.70 -6.23
CA THR A 55 -27.25 1.48 -7.66
C THR A 55 -25.82 0.98 -7.90
N LEU A 56 -24.82 1.51 -7.19
CA LEU A 56 -23.45 1.01 -7.30
C LEU A 56 -23.32 -0.46 -6.86
N ALA A 57 -24.03 -0.84 -5.80
CA ALA A 57 -24.05 -2.22 -5.31
C ALA A 57 -24.75 -3.17 -6.31
N GLU A 58 -25.87 -2.73 -6.91
CA GLU A 58 -26.59 -3.48 -7.95
C GLU A 58 -25.74 -3.68 -9.22
N ASN A 59 -24.91 -2.68 -9.56
CA ASN A 59 -23.94 -2.76 -10.67
C ASN A 59 -22.70 -3.62 -10.35
N SER A 60 -22.73 -4.44 -9.30
CA SER A 60 -21.62 -5.31 -8.87
C SER A 60 -20.31 -4.57 -8.59
N THR A 61 -20.38 -3.29 -8.19
CA THR A 61 -19.20 -2.53 -7.76
C THR A 61 -18.74 -3.06 -6.40
N GLY A 62 -17.47 -3.40 -6.24
CA GLY A 62 -16.96 -3.93 -4.98
C GLY A 62 -17.10 -2.94 -3.81
N ALA A 63 -17.41 -3.44 -2.61
CA ALA A 63 -17.68 -2.63 -1.42
C ALA A 63 -16.59 -1.58 -1.11
N ALA A 64 -15.31 -1.93 -1.29
CA ALA A 64 -14.20 -1.00 -1.09
C ALA A 64 -14.18 0.14 -2.12
N ALA A 65 -14.60 -0.11 -3.37
CA ALA A 65 -14.72 0.92 -4.39
C ALA A 65 -15.92 1.84 -4.12
N ILE A 66 -17.05 1.28 -3.68
CA ILE A 66 -18.22 2.04 -3.22
C ILE A 66 -17.84 2.97 -2.07
N GLN A 67 -17.16 2.44 -1.05
CA GLN A 67 -16.71 3.23 0.11
C GLN A 67 -15.76 4.36 -0.30
N ARG A 68 -14.83 4.10 -1.24
CA ARG A 68 -13.93 5.13 -1.77
C ARG A 68 -14.71 6.23 -2.51
N ALA A 69 -15.62 5.86 -3.41
CA ALA A 69 -16.44 6.81 -4.15
C ALA A 69 -17.28 7.67 -3.18
N TYR A 70 -17.91 7.05 -2.18
CA TYR A 70 -18.65 7.75 -1.14
C TYR A 70 -17.78 8.73 -0.36
N ASN A 71 -16.57 8.33 0.05
CA ASN A 71 -15.67 9.19 0.81
C ASN A 71 -15.26 10.43 -0.01
N LEU A 72 -15.04 10.28 -1.31
CA LEU A 72 -14.74 11.39 -2.21
C LEU A 72 -15.94 12.31 -2.37
N MET A 73 -17.13 11.76 -2.60
CA MET A 73 -18.39 12.51 -2.65
C MET A 73 -18.60 13.30 -1.35
N SER A 74 -18.44 12.65 -0.19
CA SER A 74 -18.55 13.29 1.12
C SER A 74 -17.53 14.40 1.31
N SER A 75 -16.28 14.23 0.83
CA SER A 75 -15.25 15.27 0.89
C SER A 75 -15.60 16.48 0.02
N ILE A 76 -16.12 16.25 -1.20
CA ILE A 76 -16.55 17.32 -2.12
C ILE A 76 -17.70 18.12 -1.50
N MET A 77 -18.71 17.42 -0.94
CA MET A 77 -19.86 18.07 -0.32
C MET A 77 -19.53 18.77 1.00
N ARG A 78 -18.53 18.28 1.76
CA ARG A 78 -18.07 18.99 2.97
C ARG A 78 -17.34 20.28 2.63
N ALA A 79 -16.45 20.26 1.65
CA ALA A 79 -15.80 21.48 1.18
C ALA A 79 -16.83 22.53 0.69
N ALA A 80 -17.95 22.07 0.12
CA ALA A 80 -19.04 22.96 -0.29
C ALA A 80 -19.79 23.59 0.90
N VAL A 81 -19.83 22.90 2.04
CA VAL A 81 -20.34 23.49 3.28
C VAL A 81 -19.35 24.50 3.83
N ASP A 82 -18.05 24.17 3.81
CA ASP A 82 -17.00 25.05 4.33
C ASP A 82 -16.86 26.36 3.52
N ASP A 83 -17.25 26.38 2.24
CA ASP A 83 -17.28 27.57 1.37
C ASP A 83 -18.70 28.20 1.27
N ASP A 84 -19.63 27.82 2.16
CA ASP A 84 -21.03 28.27 2.21
C ASP A 84 -21.84 28.06 0.91
N ALA A 85 -21.34 27.25 -0.02
CA ALA A 85 -22.01 26.92 -1.28
C ALA A 85 -23.29 26.09 -1.05
N ILE A 86 -23.33 25.30 0.03
CA ILE A 86 -24.52 24.62 0.55
C ILE A 86 -24.55 24.70 2.09
N ALA A 87 -25.74 24.69 2.68
CA ALA A 87 -25.85 24.81 4.14
C ALA A 87 -25.48 23.53 4.90
N VAL A 88 -25.79 22.36 4.34
CA VAL A 88 -25.61 21.06 5.02
C VAL A 88 -25.23 19.98 4.02
N SER A 89 -24.21 19.18 4.33
CA SER A 89 -23.82 18.04 3.50
C SER A 89 -24.89 16.94 3.50
N PRO A 90 -25.33 16.43 2.33
CA PRO A 90 -26.28 15.31 2.23
C PRO A 90 -25.64 13.97 2.61
N CYS A 91 -24.31 13.88 2.64
CA CYS A 91 -23.54 12.68 2.97
C CYS A 91 -23.48 12.44 4.48
N ARG A 92 -24.64 12.20 5.10
CA ARG A 92 -24.79 11.99 6.54
C ARG A 92 -25.66 10.77 6.82
N ARG A 93 -25.20 9.89 7.71
CA ARG A 93 -25.90 8.66 8.11
C ARG A 93 -26.29 7.83 6.87
N ILE A 94 -25.33 7.53 6.01
CA ILE A 94 -25.54 6.72 4.81
C ILE A 94 -25.13 5.29 5.13
N ASP A 95 -25.98 4.34 4.78
CA ASP A 95 -25.71 2.92 4.94
C ASP A 95 -24.82 2.46 3.79
N LEU A 96 -23.63 1.98 4.14
CA LEU A 96 -22.60 1.55 3.19
C LEU A 96 -22.42 0.03 3.28
N PRO A 97 -22.08 -0.63 2.17
CA PRO A 97 -21.81 -2.07 2.17
C PRO A 97 -20.62 -2.38 3.08
N GLN A 98 -20.75 -3.43 3.87
CA GLN A 98 -19.68 -3.90 4.75
C GLN A 98 -18.51 -4.43 3.92
N ILE A 99 -17.31 -3.94 4.23
CA ILE A 99 -16.09 -4.51 3.67
C ILE A 99 -15.78 -5.74 4.53
N ALA A 100 -15.87 -6.93 3.92
CA ALA A 100 -15.49 -8.16 4.59
C ALA A 100 -14.03 -8.05 5.07
N VAL A 101 -13.85 -7.99 6.39
CA VAL A 101 -12.53 -8.04 7.00
C VAL A 101 -12.06 -9.47 6.93
N LYS A 102 -11.04 -9.74 6.12
CA LYS A 102 -10.37 -11.04 6.17
C LYS A 102 -9.62 -11.12 7.50
N PRO A 103 -9.73 -12.22 8.26
CA PRO A 103 -8.92 -12.38 9.45
C PRO A 103 -7.45 -12.33 9.04
N PRO A 104 -6.58 -11.70 9.84
CA PRO A 104 -5.15 -11.75 9.58
C PRO A 104 -4.73 -13.22 9.64
N GLN A 105 -4.34 -13.78 8.50
CA GLN A 105 -3.62 -15.04 8.47
C GLN A 105 -2.18 -14.76 8.91
N TRP A 106 -1.58 -15.70 9.62
CA TRP A 106 -0.22 -15.64 10.13
C TRP A 106 0.50 -16.94 9.78
N PHE A 107 1.80 -16.86 9.50
CA PHE A 107 2.60 -18.05 9.25
C PHE A 107 3.07 -18.64 10.58
N THR A 108 2.99 -19.95 10.71
CA THR A 108 3.77 -20.68 11.72
C THR A 108 5.25 -20.68 11.34
N LEU A 109 6.12 -21.03 12.30
CA LEU A 109 7.55 -21.20 12.03
C LEU A 109 7.81 -22.20 10.91
N ASP A 110 7.14 -23.36 10.96
CA ASP A 110 7.29 -24.41 9.95
C ASP A 110 6.84 -23.94 8.57
N GLN A 111 5.72 -23.21 8.49
CA GLN A 111 5.24 -22.65 7.23
C GLN A 111 6.23 -21.62 6.65
N ALA A 112 6.75 -20.74 7.50
CA ALA A 112 7.75 -19.77 7.07
C ALA A 112 9.05 -20.45 6.63
N GLN A 113 9.50 -21.51 7.31
CA GLN A 113 10.68 -22.27 6.91
C GLN A 113 10.48 -22.99 5.57
N SER A 114 9.35 -23.70 5.40
CA SER A 114 9.01 -24.36 4.13
C SER A 114 8.95 -23.37 2.96
N ILE A 115 8.42 -22.17 3.18
CA ILE A 115 8.45 -21.08 2.19
C ILE A 115 9.89 -20.70 1.85
N LEU A 116 10.75 -20.52 2.87
CA LEU A 116 12.15 -20.16 2.61
C LEU A 116 12.83 -21.24 1.79
N ASP A 117 12.67 -22.51 2.15
CA ASP A 117 13.37 -23.65 1.52
C ASP A 117 13.11 -23.75 0.01
N GLU A 118 11.91 -23.39 -0.46
CA GLU A 118 11.53 -23.39 -1.87
C GLU A 118 12.03 -22.17 -2.67
N LEU A 119 12.45 -21.10 -1.98
CA LEU A 119 12.78 -19.84 -2.65
C LEU A 119 14.26 -19.77 -3.09
N PRO A 120 14.53 -19.23 -4.29
CA PRO A 120 15.89 -18.92 -4.72
C PRO A 120 16.50 -17.79 -3.87
N ALA A 121 17.84 -17.74 -3.79
CA ALA A 121 18.58 -16.96 -2.79
C ALA A 121 18.14 -15.48 -2.63
N PRO A 122 17.92 -14.67 -3.69
CA PRO A 122 17.50 -13.27 -3.52
C PRO A 122 16.11 -13.12 -2.90
N TRP A 123 15.18 -14.00 -3.27
CA TRP A 123 13.81 -14.01 -2.74
C TRP A 123 13.78 -14.59 -1.32
N LYS A 124 14.55 -15.66 -1.07
CA LYS A 124 14.75 -16.25 0.27
C LYS A 124 15.26 -15.21 1.26
N MET A 125 16.29 -14.43 0.91
CA MET A 125 16.82 -13.35 1.76
C MET A 125 15.79 -12.24 2.00
N MET A 126 15.01 -11.86 0.98
CA MET A 126 13.97 -10.84 1.11
C MET A 126 12.85 -11.29 2.06
N CYS A 127 12.40 -12.54 1.93
CA CYS A 127 11.38 -13.13 2.79
C CYS A 127 11.87 -13.27 4.23
N LEU A 128 13.10 -13.78 4.43
CA LEU A 128 13.70 -13.89 5.77
C LEU A 128 13.74 -12.53 6.46
N LEU A 129 14.22 -11.50 5.75
CA LEU A 129 14.26 -10.15 6.30
C LEU A 129 12.86 -9.67 6.63
N GLY A 130 11.88 -9.89 5.74
CA GLY A 130 10.48 -9.59 5.98
C GLY A 130 9.96 -10.23 7.27
N PHE A 131 10.13 -11.54 7.44
CA PHE A 131 9.65 -12.28 8.61
C PHE A 131 10.22 -11.75 9.93
N TYR A 132 11.49 -11.35 9.96
CA TYR A 132 12.12 -10.84 11.19
C TYR A 132 11.89 -9.36 11.47
N THR A 133 11.66 -8.54 10.44
CA THR A 133 11.61 -7.07 10.59
C THR A 133 10.21 -6.48 10.42
N GLY A 134 9.27 -7.27 9.90
CA GLY A 134 7.92 -6.79 9.57
C GLY A 134 7.91 -5.70 8.50
N LEU A 135 8.96 -5.60 7.68
CA LEU A 135 9.04 -4.61 6.62
C LEU A 135 8.00 -4.89 5.54
N ARG A 136 7.30 -3.83 5.12
CA ARG A 136 6.36 -3.92 4.01
C ARG A 136 7.11 -4.11 2.70
N TRP A 137 6.45 -4.70 1.70
CA TRP A 137 7.03 -4.88 0.35
C TRP A 137 7.72 -3.63 -0.20
N GLY A 138 7.11 -2.46 -0.07
CA GLY A 138 7.71 -1.21 -0.53
C GLY A 138 9.01 -0.88 0.20
N GLU A 139 9.06 -1.10 1.52
CA GLU A 139 10.24 -0.86 2.34
C GLU A 139 11.36 -1.84 1.98
N LEU A 140 11.05 -3.14 1.83
CA LEU A 140 12.01 -4.15 1.38
C LEU A 140 12.54 -3.87 -0.02
N SER A 141 11.65 -3.67 -1.00
CA SER A 141 12.04 -3.45 -2.39
C SER A 141 12.67 -2.07 -2.67
N GLY A 142 12.62 -1.17 -1.69
CA GLY A 142 13.31 0.13 -1.71
C GLY A 142 14.54 0.20 -0.82
N LEU A 143 14.93 -0.91 -0.17
CA LEU A 143 16.03 -0.94 0.77
C LEU A 143 17.38 -0.78 0.04
N HIS A 144 18.14 0.25 0.40
CA HIS A 144 19.52 0.43 -0.07
C HIS A 144 20.54 -0.12 0.93
N ARG A 145 21.72 -0.52 0.42
CA ARG A 145 22.82 -1.05 1.25
C ARG A 145 23.21 -0.09 2.39
N HIS A 146 23.31 1.21 2.12
CA HIS A 146 23.69 2.20 3.14
C HIS A 146 22.68 2.40 4.28
N ARG A 147 21.48 1.80 4.18
CA ARG A 147 20.47 1.81 5.25
C ARG A 147 20.64 0.65 6.24
N ILE A 148 21.66 -0.19 6.06
CA ILE A 148 21.98 -1.30 6.96
C ILE A 148 23.25 -0.94 7.73
N ASP A 149 23.12 -0.67 9.02
CA ASP A 149 24.25 -0.50 9.93
C ASP A 149 24.61 -1.84 10.56
N GLN A 150 25.61 -2.49 9.96
CA GLN A 150 26.12 -3.78 10.42
C GLN A 150 26.83 -3.67 11.77
N ARG A 151 27.36 -2.50 12.15
CA ARG A 151 28.06 -2.34 13.43
C ARG A 151 27.07 -2.28 14.59
N ARG A 152 25.91 -1.64 14.36
CA ARG A 152 24.85 -1.53 15.36
C ARG A 152 23.81 -2.64 15.27
N SER A 153 23.91 -3.52 14.26
CA SER A 153 22.90 -4.52 13.93
C SER A 153 21.51 -3.90 13.77
N ARG A 154 21.43 -2.84 12.96
CA ARG A 154 20.21 -2.06 12.73
C ARG A 154 19.94 -1.83 11.25
N LEU A 155 18.66 -1.82 10.90
CA LEU A 155 18.16 -1.40 9.59
C LEU A 155 17.34 -0.11 9.75
N PHE A 156 17.59 0.86 8.89
CA PHE A 156 16.89 2.15 8.86
C PHE A 156 15.77 2.14 7.82
N VAL A 157 14.53 2.28 8.28
CA VAL A 157 13.35 2.35 7.42
C VAL A 157 13.03 3.81 7.14
N VAL A 158 13.56 4.30 6.02
CA VAL A 158 13.38 5.72 5.62
C VAL A 158 12.91 5.87 4.18
N GLU A 159 12.96 4.80 3.40
CA GLU A 159 12.60 4.76 1.98
C GLU A 159 11.65 3.59 1.71
N ALA A 160 10.79 3.77 0.73
CA ALA A 160 10.01 2.70 0.15
C ALA A 160 9.91 2.88 -1.37
N ASN A 161 9.99 1.77 -2.06
CA ASN A 161 9.68 1.68 -3.46
C ASN A 161 8.17 1.74 -3.67
N THR A 162 7.73 2.74 -4.41
CA THR A 162 6.33 2.98 -4.76
C THR A 162 6.13 2.82 -6.27
N LYS A 163 4.87 2.82 -6.70
CA LYS A 163 4.53 2.86 -8.13
C LYS A 163 5.07 4.09 -8.86
N SER A 164 5.41 5.15 -8.15
CA SER A 164 5.98 6.38 -8.72
C SER A 164 7.50 6.46 -8.53
N GLY A 165 8.13 5.34 -8.13
CA GLY A 165 9.55 5.25 -7.84
C GLY A 165 9.88 5.18 -6.35
N ILE A 166 11.17 5.17 -6.05
CA ILE A 166 11.68 5.22 -4.68
C ILE A 166 11.31 6.58 -4.11
N LYS A 167 10.66 6.55 -2.97
CA LYS A 167 10.34 7.74 -2.19
C LYS A 167 10.88 7.52 -0.79
N GLU A 168 11.35 8.58 -0.16
CA GLU A 168 11.41 8.55 1.29
C GLU A 168 9.99 8.34 1.83
N TYR A 169 9.77 7.26 2.60
CA TYR A 169 8.44 6.78 2.96
C TYR A 169 8.16 6.80 4.48
N PRO A 170 6.98 7.29 4.94
CA PRO A 170 6.55 8.69 4.76
C PRO A 170 5.59 9.27 5.85
N LYS A 171 5.24 10.56 5.66
CA LYS A 171 4.12 11.39 6.20
C LYS A 171 4.25 11.98 7.59
N SER A 172 4.87 11.29 8.54
CA SER A 172 5.19 11.87 9.84
C SER A 172 6.52 11.34 10.33
N SER A 173 7.19 12.07 11.21
CA SER A 173 8.44 11.63 11.85
C SER A 173 8.35 10.23 12.48
N ARG A 174 7.13 9.77 12.80
CA ARG A 174 6.83 8.48 13.44
C ARG A 174 7.01 7.25 12.54
N SER A 175 7.06 7.41 11.21
CA SER A 175 7.26 6.28 10.28
C SER A 175 8.73 5.94 10.04
N ARG A 176 9.65 6.87 10.33
CA ARG A 176 11.08 6.64 10.35
C ARG A 176 11.42 5.84 11.61
N ARG A 177 11.93 4.62 11.42
CA ARG A 177 12.27 3.73 12.52
C ARG A 177 13.56 2.97 12.24
N GLU A 178 14.25 2.64 13.32
CA GLU A 178 15.31 1.64 13.32
C GLU A 178 14.71 0.29 13.72
N VAL A 179 15.08 -0.77 13.00
CA VAL A 179 14.66 -2.14 13.30
C VAL A 179 15.91 -2.94 13.70
N PRO A 180 15.90 -3.62 14.87
CA PRO A 180 16.98 -4.51 15.26
C PRO A 180 17.06 -5.73 14.34
N LEU A 181 18.29 -6.13 14.00
CA LEU A 181 18.55 -7.36 13.27
C LEU A 181 19.14 -8.39 14.23
N PRO A 182 18.55 -9.59 14.34
CA PRO A 182 19.18 -10.71 15.05
C PRO A 182 20.55 -11.05 14.44
N PRO A 183 21.53 -11.50 15.23
CA PRO A 183 22.88 -11.80 14.74
C PRO A 183 22.92 -12.77 13.56
N HIS A 184 22.12 -13.83 13.58
CA HIS A 184 22.09 -14.82 12.49
C HIS A 184 21.53 -14.25 11.18
N VAL A 185 20.53 -13.37 11.26
CA VAL A 185 19.99 -12.66 10.08
C VAL A 185 21.03 -11.70 9.52
N LEU A 186 21.73 -10.98 10.41
CA LEU A 186 22.77 -10.03 10.00
C LEU A 186 23.93 -10.74 9.30
N GLU A 187 24.35 -11.90 9.79
CA GLU A 187 25.43 -12.69 9.20
C GLU A 187 25.11 -13.05 7.74
N VAL A 188 23.90 -13.55 7.48
CA VAL A 188 23.53 -13.91 6.11
C VAL A 188 23.30 -12.68 5.25
N LEU A 189 22.67 -11.64 5.81
CA LEU A 189 22.49 -10.37 5.10
C LEU A 189 23.82 -9.76 4.70
N ALA A 190 24.85 -9.80 5.57
CA ALA A 190 26.19 -9.32 5.29
C ALA A 190 26.83 -10.08 4.12
N ARG A 191 26.72 -11.42 4.10
CA ARG A 191 27.14 -12.23 2.95
C ARG A 191 26.37 -11.90 1.69
N PHE A 192 25.08 -11.60 1.78
CA PHE A 192 24.26 -11.26 0.62
C PHE A 192 24.66 -9.90 0.01
N ILE A 193 24.91 -8.89 0.85
CA ILE A 193 25.16 -7.52 0.38
C ILE A 193 26.63 -7.20 0.13
N HIS A 194 27.59 -8.08 0.46
CA HIS A 194 29.03 -7.73 0.47
C HIS A 194 29.56 -7.14 -0.85
N ARG A 195 29.00 -7.55 -2.00
CA ARG A 195 29.41 -7.07 -3.34
C ARG A 195 28.61 -5.89 -3.87
N LEU A 196 27.59 -5.43 -3.15
CA LEU A 196 26.73 -4.34 -3.61
C LEU A 196 27.40 -2.99 -3.38
N ASP A 197 27.28 -2.03 -4.30
CA ASP A 197 27.74 -0.68 -4.01
C ASP A 197 26.94 -0.03 -2.87
N ARG A 198 27.50 1.02 -2.26
CA ARG A 198 26.89 1.72 -1.11
C ARG A 198 25.44 2.17 -1.40
N ASP A 199 25.20 2.69 -2.59
CA ASP A 199 23.91 3.24 -3.00
C ASP A 199 23.09 2.24 -3.85
N ALA A 200 23.51 0.98 -3.90
CA ALA A 200 22.77 -0.07 -4.59
C ALA A 200 21.55 -0.50 -3.77
N LEU A 201 20.47 -0.83 -4.47
CA LEU A 201 19.33 -1.55 -3.91
C LEU A 201 19.76 -2.94 -3.48
N VAL A 202 19.33 -3.36 -2.30
CA VAL A 202 19.57 -4.71 -1.77
C VAL A 202 18.84 -5.74 -2.61
N PHE A 203 17.60 -5.45 -3.00
CA PHE A 203 16.77 -6.36 -3.80
C PHE A 203 16.42 -5.74 -5.15
N THR A 204 16.70 -6.47 -6.23
CA THR A 204 16.40 -6.10 -7.62
C THR A 204 15.77 -7.29 -8.35
N THR A 205 15.19 -7.05 -9.53
CA THR A 205 14.74 -8.16 -10.39
C THR A 205 15.93 -9.01 -10.80
N ILE A 206 15.71 -10.30 -11.10
CA ILE A 206 16.77 -11.16 -11.64
C ILE A 206 16.55 -11.24 -13.15
N THR A 207 17.53 -10.81 -13.95
CA THR A 207 17.49 -10.91 -15.41
C THR A 207 18.68 -11.72 -15.90
N LYS A 208 18.43 -12.88 -16.52
CA LYS A 208 19.48 -13.80 -17.01
C LYS A 208 20.56 -14.11 -15.95
N GLY A 209 20.15 -14.33 -14.69
CA GLY A 209 21.05 -14.67 -13.59
C GLY A 209 21.85 -13.49 -13.00
N ARG A 210 21.56 -12.24 -13.39
CA ARG A 210 22.18 -11.04 -12.82
C ARG A 210 21.16 -10.14 -12.15
N ALA A 211 21.64 -9.33 -11.19
CA ALA A 211 20.88 -8.22 -10.62
C ALA A 211 20.42 -7.30 -11.75
N GLY A 212 19.11 -7.07 -11.80
CA GLY A 212 18.40 -6.42 -12.87
C GLY A 212 17.89 -5.04 -12.45
N ARG A 213 16.67 -4.72 -12.88
CA ARG A 213 16.05 -3.42 -12.62
C ARG A 213 15.42 -3.38 -11.23
N ARG A 214 15.10 -2.18 -10.76
CA ARG A 214 14.22 -1.98 -9.60
C ARG A 214 12.87 -2.68 -9.85
N PHE A 215 12.28 -3.24 -8.80
CA PHE A 215 10.91 -3.75 -8.87
C PHE A 215 9.91 -2.65 -9.24
N ASP A 216 8.99 -2.95 -10.14
CA ASP A 216 7.85 -2.10 -10.52
C ASP A 216 6.57 -2.96 -10.63
N ASP A 217 5.42 -2.34 -10.90
CA ASP A 217 4.14 -3.06 -11.00
C ASP A 217 4.13 -4.15 -12.09
N GLY A 218 4.92 -4.00 -13.15
CA GLY A 218 4.99 -4.97 -14.25
C GLY A 218 5.82 -6.20 -13.86
N ASN A 219 7.00 -5.98 -13.29
CA ASN A 219 7.92 -7.04 -12.88
C ASN A 219 7.54 -7.68 -11.52
N ARG A 220 6.67 -7.01 -10.74
CA ARG A 220 6.04 -7.55 -9.52
C ARG A 220 5.27 -8.84 -9.79
N ARG A 221 4.61 -8.94 -10.95
CA ARG A 221 3.84 -10.13 -11.35
C ARG A 221 4.75 -11.27 -11.82
N ALA A 222 5.81 -10.96 -12.57
CA ALA A 222 6.81 -11.94 -13.00
C ALA A 222 7.58 -12.56 -11.82
N GLY A 223 7.82 -11.79 -10.74
CA GLY A 223 8.38 -12.34 -9.49
C GLY A 223 7.43 -13.25 -8.72
N ALA A 224 6.11 -13.12 -8.94
CA ALA A 224 5.09 -13.99 -8.34
C ALA A 224 4.92 -15.32 -9.08
N GLU A 225 5.46 -15.47 -10.30
CA GLU A 225 5.47 -16.73 -11.06
C GLU A 225 6.49 -17.75 -10.50
N VAL A 226 7.33 -17.36 -9.54
CA VAL A 226 8.32 -18.23 -8.86
C VAL A 226 7.69 -19.10 -7.75
N GLY A 227 6.36 -19.12 -7.65
CA GLY A 227 5.66 -19.92 -6.66
C GLY A 227 5.03 -19.08 -5.55
N VAL A 228 3.95 -19.64 -5.06
CA VAL A 228 2.80 -19.09 -4.32
C VAL A 228 3.04 -18.10 -3.15
N PRO A 229 4.19 -18.03 -2.43
CA PRO A 229 4.27 -17.19 -1.22
C PRO A 229 4.58 -15.70 -1.43
N VAL A 230 5.21 -15.29 -2.54
CA VAL A 230 5.55 -13.87 -2.78
C VAL A 230 4.29 -13.01 -2.81
N ALA A 231 3.17 -13.56 -3.30
CA ALA A 231 1.87 -12.89 -3.33
C ALA A 231 1.41 -12.35 -1.96
N PHE A 232 1.84 -12.94 -0.85
CA PHE A 232 1.50 -12.49 0.50
C PHE A 232 2.31 -11.27 0.94
N LEU A 233 3.64 -11.29 0.75
CA LEU A 233 4.46 -10.07 0.88
C LEU A 233 3.93 -8.95 -0.03
N LEU A 234 3.49 -9.31 -1.23
CA LEU A 234 2.88 -8.37 -2.19
C LEU A 234 1.49 -7.85 -1.77
N ARG A 235 0.72 -8.53 -0.92
CA ARG A 235 -0.58 -8.02 -0.47
C ARG A 235 -0.47 -7.14 0.77
N GLY A 236 0.69 -7.12 1.44
CA GLY A 236 0.83 -6.45 2.74
C GLY A 236 -0.04 -7.09 3.82
N GLU A 237 -0.61 -8.26 3.52
CA GLU A 237 -1.25 -9.18 4.43
C GLU A 237 -0.11 -10.10 4.88
N LEU A 238 0.23 -10.12 6.18
CA LEU A 238 1.30 -10.88 6.85
C LEU A 238 2.57 -10.09 7.15
N ILE A 239 2.71 -9.71 8.42
CA ILE A 239 3.70 -10.21 9.40
C ILE A 239 3.22 -9.65 10.75
N ASP A 240 2.99 -10.52 11.75
CA ASP A 240 2.75 -10.07 13.12
C ASP A 240 4.00 -9.26 13.57
N HIS A 241 3.79 -8.05 14.08
CA HIS A 241 4.86 -7.19 14.57
C HIS A 241 5.47 -7.71 15.90
N ASP A 242 4.98 -8.82 16.44
CA ASP A 242 5.54 -9.46 17.64
C ASP A 242 6.81 -10.26 17.31
N GLU A 243 7.95 -9.55 17.27
CA GLU A 243 9.31 -10.08 17.11
C GLU A 243 9.59 -11.32 18.02
N ARG A 244 8.88 -11.42 19.16
CA ARG A 244 9.01 -12.48 20.17
C ARG A 244 8.64 -13.89 19.69
N LYS A 245 7.92 -14.04 18.57
CA LYS A 245 7.47 -15.36 18.10
C LYS A 245 8.46 -16.10 17.19
N PHE A 246 9.45 -15.40 16.62
CA PHE A 246 10.48 -16.00 15.76
C PHE A 246 11.84 -16.23 16.47
N HIS A 247 11.87 -16.10 17.81
CA HIS A 247 13.08 -16.28 18.62
C HIS A 247 13.64 -17.73 18.59
N GLY A 248 12.88 -18.71 18.06
CA GLY A 248 13.27 -20.11 17.87
C GLY A 248 13.95 -20.45 16.53
N GLY A 249 14.09 -19.48 15.62
CA GLY A 249 15.00 -19.56 14.46
C GLY A 249 14.39 -20.08 13.16
N LEU A 250 14.12 -19.18 12.20
CA LEU A 250 14.16 -19.54 10.78
C LEU A 250 15.63 -19.66 10.38
N SER A 251 16.01 -20.80 9.79
CA SER A 251 17.36 -21.09 9.36
C SER A 251 17.53 -20.86 7.85
N LEU A 252 18.77 -20.61 7.46
CA LEU A 252 19.21 -20.48 6.07
C LEU A 252 20.23 -21.55 5.72
#